data_AF-M2Q1L9-F1
#
_entry.id   AF-M2Q1L9-F1
#
_cell.length_a   1.000
_cell.length_b   1.000
_cell.length_c   1.000
_cell.angle_alpha   90.00
_cell.angle_beta   90.00
_cell.angle_gamma   90.00
#
_symmetry.space_group_name_H-M   'P 1'
#
loop_
_entity.id
_entity.type
_entity.pdbx_description
1 polymer ?
#
loop_
_entity_poly.entity_id
_entity_poly.type
_entity_poly.pdbx_seq_one_letter_code
_entity_poly.pdbx_strand_id
1 'polypeptide(L)'
;MEQRNLDNRRIELLLDYLNNQSNEDYYEELFTYVAESSYFYVLVSFSKRPVAQKDGNYLLQNDTNISFPVLTNSRGKYYPVFTSLKECEKWVEYDVHKATVLTLCIDDFIDILNRDTKGMGIVINAFNQSFIISKEMLIHLKKVRDQNHPIHRHTIFEHLK
;
A
#
# COMPACT_ATOMS: atom_id res chain seq x y z
N MET A 1 5.38 11.63 -16.99
CA MET A 1 4.77 11.12 -15.75
C MET A 1 4.05 9.84 -16.13
N GLU A 2 4.55 8.68 -15.68
CA GLU A 2 3.78 7.45 -15.78
C GLU A 2 2.50 7.63 -14.95
N GLN A 3 1.36 7.35 -15.59
CA GLN A 3 0.05 7.48 -14.95
C GLN A 3 -0.07 6.40 -13.88
N ARG A 4 -0.34 6.78 -12.62
CA ARG A 4 -0.55 5.81 -11.52
C ARG A 4 -1.65 4.84 -11.92
N ASN A 5 -1.33 3.56 -12.05
CA ASN A 5 -2.34 2.54 -12.31
C ASN A 5 -3.06 2.21 -11.01
N LEU A 6 -4.29 2.73 -10.88
CA LEU A 6 -5.18 2.48 -9.73
C LEU A 6 -6.13 1.32 -9.99
N ASP A 7 -6.08 0.70 -11.18
CA ASP A 7 -6.90 -0.45 -11.51
C ASP A 7 -6.29 -1.73 -10.96
N ASN A 8 -6.67 -2.07 -9.73
CA ASN A 8 -6.25 -3.28 -9.05
C ASN A 8 -7.23 -4.46 -9.25
N ARG A 9 -8.13 -4.42 -10.24
CA ARG A 9 -9.10 -5.53 -10.47
C ARG A 9 -8.41 -6.87 -10.73
N ARG A 10 -7.24 -6.87 -11.37
CA ARG A 10 -6.47 -8.11 -11.58
C ARG A 10 -5.98 -8.71 -10.27
N ILE A 11 -5.56 -7.89 -9.32
CA ILE A 11 -5.22 -8.35 -7.96
C ILE A 11 -6.45 -8.97 -7.31
N GLU A 12 -7.61 -8.30 -7.34
CA GLU A 12 -8.84 -8.84 -6.74
C GLU A 12 -9.22 -10.22 -7.32
N LEU A 13 -9.14 -10.37 -8.65
CA LEU A 13 -9.36 -11.66 -9.32
C LEU A 13 -8.36 -12.73 -8.88
N LEU A 14 -7.08 -12.40 -8.80
CA LEU A 14 -6.04 -13.34 -8.35
C LEU A 14 -6.27 -13.76 -6.90
N LEU A 15 -6.64 -12.82 -6.02
CA LEU A 15 -6.98 -13.12 -4.62
C LEU A 15 -8.20 -14.04 -4.53
N ASP A 16 -9.24 -13.83 -5.35
CA ASP A 16 -10.39 -14.73 -5.41
C ASP A 16 -9.98 -16.14 -5.86
N TYR A 17 -9.15 -16.27 -6.89
CA TYR A 17 -8.67 -17.58 -7.33
C TYR A 17 -7.86 -18.28 -6.25
N LEU A 18 -6.92 -17.57 -5.62
CA LEU A 18 -6.05 -18.10 -4.57
C LEU A 18 -6.82 -18.51 -3.31
N ASN A 19 -7.92 -17.82 -2.99
CA ASN A 19 -8.80 -18.21 -1.88
C ASN A 19 -9.53 -19.54 -2.14
N ASN A 20 -9.79 -19.88 -3.40
CA ASN A 20 -10.45 -21.12 -3.78
C ASN A 20 -9.44 -22.26 -4.02
N GLN A 21 -8.27 -21.95 -4.56
CA GLN A 21 -7.24 -22.93 -4.90
C GLN A 21 -5.85 -22.31 -4.82
N SER A 22 -4.98 -22.92 -4.03
CA SER A 22 -3.54 -22.60 -4.04
C SER A 22 -2.94 -22.95 -5.40
N ASN A 23 -2.30 -21.98 -6.04
CA ASN A 23 -1.68 -22.13 -7.35
C ASN A 23 -0.44 -21.23 -7.41
N GLU A 24 0.72 -21.81 -7.71
CA GLU A 24 2.01 -21.10 -7.72
C GLU A 24 2.08 -20.04 -8.82
N ASP A 25 1.54 -20.32 -10.01
CA ASP A 25 1.52 -19.36 -11.13
C ASP A 25 0.69 -18.12 -10.76
N TYR A 26 -0.44 -18.29 -10.06
CA TYR A 26 -1.26 -17.16 -9.59
C TYR A 26 -0.58 -16.37 -8.47
N TYR A 27 0.22 -17.02 -7.62
CA TYR A 27 1.05 -16.30 -6.66
C TYR A 27 2.12 -15.47 -7.36
N GLU A 28 2.85 -16.06 -8.31
CA GLU A 28 3.87 -15.35 -9.10
C GLU A 28 3.26 -14.14 -9.83
N GLU A 29 2.10 -14.33 -10.47
CA GLU A 29 1.40 -13.26 -11.15
C GLU A 29 0.96 -12.15 -10.17
N LEU A 30 0.38 -12.52 -9.01
CA LEU A 30 -0.03 -11.57 -7.98
C LEU A 30 1.16 -10.73 -7.52
N PHE A 31 2.27 -11.36 -7.20
CA PHE A 31 3.47 -10.68 -6.73
C PHE A 31 4.08 -9.77 -7.80
N THR A 32 4.04 -10.18 -9.05
CA THR A 32 4.46 -9.35 -10.19
C THR A 32 3.61 -8.09 -10.29
N TYR A 33 2.27 -8.21 -10.26
CA TYR A 33 1.38 -7.04 -10.28
C TYR A 33 1.66 -6.08 -9.11
N VAL A 34 1.74 -6.62 -7.91
CA VAL A 34 2.02 -5.86 -6.68
C VAL A 34 3.33 -5.09 -6.80
N ALA A 35 4.40 -5.74 -7.31
CA ALA A 35 5.71 -5.13 -7.42
C ALA A 35 5.82 -4.08 -8.54
N GLU A 36 5.17 -4.34 -9.68
CA GLU A 36 5.45 -3.65 -10.95
C GLU A 36 4.38 -2.65 -11.38
N SER A 37 3.13 -2.82 -10.95
CA SER A 37 2.01 -2.00 -11.46
C SER A 37 1.14 -1.36 -10.40
N SER A 38 1.08 -1.93 -9.18
CA SER A 38 0.05 -1.55 -8.22
C SER A 38 0.35 -0.28 -7.43
N TYR A 39 -0.68 0.56 -7.32
CA TYR A 39 -0.84 1.58 -6.30
C TYR A 39 -2.08 1.24 -5.47
N PHE A 40 -1.95 1.24 -4.16
CA PHE A 40 -3.03 0.94 -3.23
C PHE A 40 -3.55 2.22 -2.58
N TYR A 41 -4.84 2.21 -2.26
CA TYR A 41 -5.42 3.21 -1.39
C TYR A 41 -5.01 2.95 0.06
N VAL A 42 -4.63 4.02 0.74
CA VAL A 42 -4.17 4.00 2.13
C VAL A 42 -4.83 5.15 2.86
N LEU A 43 -5.47 4.84 3.98
CA LEU A 43 -6.04 5.85 4.85
C LEU A 43 -4.92 6.45 5.71
N VAL A 44 -4.87 7.78 5.79
CA VAL A 44 -3.89 8.48 6.63
C VAL A 44 -4.56 9.63 7.37
N SER A 45 -3.97 9.99 8.51
CA SER A 45 -4.25 11.25 9.19
C SER A 45 -3.02 12.15 9.19
N PHE A 46 -3.26 13.46 9.11
CA PHE A 46 -2.19 14.46 9.15
C PHE A 46 -2.36 15.32 10.39
N SER A 47 -1.25 15.65 11.07
CA SER A 47 -1.29 16.60 12.19
C SER A 47 -1.71 18.01 11.77
N LYS A 48 -1.45 18.36 10.51
CA LYS A 48 -1.89 19.60 9.86
C LYS A 48 -2.59 19.22 8.56
N ARG A 49 -3.76 19.81 8.28
CA ARG A 49 -4.51 19.47 7.06
C ARG A 49 -3.65 19.75 5.82
N PRO A 50 -3.44 18.77 4.94
CA PRO A 50 -2.73 18.99 3.70
C PRO A 50 -3.57 19.89 2.78
N VAL A 51 -2.91 20.70 1.95
CA VAL A 51 -3.61 21.57 0.99
C VAL A 51 -3.62 20.87 -0.36
N ALA A 52 -4.80 20.50 -0.85
CA ALA A 52 -4.96 19.92 -2.19
C ALA A 52 -4.54 20.94 -3.26
N GLN A 53 -3.68 20.52 -4.17
CA GLN A 53 -3.24 21.31 -5.32
C GLN A 53 -4.06 20.96 -6.56
N LYS A 54 -4.04 21.85 -7.56
CA LYS A 54 -4.84 21.70 -8.81
C LYS A 54 -4.43 20.50 -9.66
N ASP A 55 -3.23 19.97 -9.46
CA ASP A 55 -2.66 18.81 -10.15
C ASP A 55 -2.98 17.47 -9.45
N GLY A 56 -3.74 17.50 -8.34
CA GLY A 56 -4.07 16.32 -7.56
C GLY A 56 -3.04 15.94 -6.50
N ASN A 57 -1.94 16.70 -6.38
CA ASN A 57 -0.97 16.50 -5.30
C ASN A 57 -1.40 17.22 -4.01
N TYR A 58 -0.81 16.81 -2.90
CA TYR A 58 -1.01 17.45 -1.59
C TYR A 58 0.24 18.24 -1.21
N LEU A 59 0.07 19.53 -0.94
CA LEU A 59 1.12 20.33 -0.31
C LEU A 59 1.10 20.09 1.20
N LEU A 60 2.17 19.49 1.71
CA LEU A 60 2.40 19.32 3.14
C LEU A 60 3.08 20.58 3.69
N GLN A 61 2.55 21.12 4.78
CA GLN A 61 3.23 22.20 5.50
C GLN A 61 4.47 21.64 6.22
N ASN A 62 5.46 22.47 6.49
CA ASN A 62 6.60 22.07 7.33
C ASN A 62 6.10 21.54 8.69
N ASP A 63 6.78 20.52 9.21
CA ASP A 63 6.45 19.81 10.46
C ASP A 63 5.06 19.13 10.44
N THR A 64 4.56 18.75 9.26
CA THR A 64 3.37 17.89 9.16
C THR A 64 3.75 16.44 9.45
N ASN A 65 3.13 15.85 10.48
CA ASN A 65 3.29 14.44 10.79
C ASN A 65 2.19 13.65 10.07
N ILE A 66 2.60 12.62 9.33
CA ILE A 66 1.70 11.65 8.71
C ILE A 66 1.56 10.46 9.66
N SER A 67 0.34 10.08 9.97
CA SER A 67 0.01 8.92 10.79
C SER A 67 -0.76 7.90 9.97
N PHE A 68 -0.23 6.69 9.93
CA PHE A 68 -0.84 5.55 9.26
C PHE A 68 -1.56 4.69 10.31
N PRO A 69 -2.84 4.36 10.10
CA PRO A 69 -3.52 3.41 10.95
C PRO A 69 -2.94 2.01 10.67
N VAL A 70 -2.88 1.18 11.70
CA VAL A 70 -2.28 -0.17 11.64
C VAL A 70 -3.21 -1.20 12.23
N LEU A 71 -3.15 -2.41 11.70
CA LEU A 71 -3.75 -3.60 12.29
C LEU A 71 -2.70 -4.29 13.18
N THR A 72 -3.10 -4.76 14.35
CA THR A 72 -2.21 -5.47 15.27
C THR A 72 -2.72 -6.85 15.59
N ASN A 73 -1.81 -7.81 15.64
CA ASN A 73 -2.06 -9.15 16.15
C ASN A 73 -0.87 -9.63 17.01
N SER A 74 -0.88 -10.89 17.44
CA SER A 74 0.19 -11.48 18.24
C SER A 74 1.56 -11.50 17.55
N ARG A 75 1.62 -11.35 16.22
CA ARG A 75 2.86 -11.36 15.42
C ARG A 75 3.45 -9.97 15.21
N GLY A 76 2.64 -8.90 15.27
CA GLY A 76 3.12 -7.52 15.16
C GLY A 76 2.13 -6.57 14.50
N LYS A 77 2.65 -5.47 13.94
CA LYS A 77 1.88 -4.44 13.24
C LYS A 77 1.87 -4.68 11.74
N TYR A 78 0.72 -4.51 11.11
CA TYR A 78 0.55 -4.57 9.67
C TYR A 78 -0.14 -3.32 9.16
N TYR A 79 0.31 -2.84 8.00
CA TYR A 79 -0.28 -1.68 7.35
C TYR A 79 -1.37 -2.13 6.37
N PRO A 80 -2.65 -1.81 6.62
CA PRO A 80 -3.71 -2.15 5.69
C PRO A 80 -3.61 -1.31 4.42
N VAL A 81 -3.80 -1.96 3.29
CA VAL A 81 -3.80 -1.35 1.95
C VAL A 81 -5.00 -1.87 1.18
N PHE A 82 -5.57 -1.03 0.33
CA PHE A 82 -6.85 -1.34 -0.31
C PHE A 82 -6.76 -1.23 -1.83
N THR A 83 -7.34 -2.20 -2.53
CA THR A 83 -7.39 -2.21 -4.00
C THR A 83 -8.35 -1.16 -4.54
N SER A 84 -9.36 -0.77 -3.76
CA SER A 84 -10.37 0.23 -4.14
C SER A 84 -10.90 1.02 -2.93
N LEU A 85 -11.52 2.18 -3.18
CA LEU A 85 -12.22 2.95 -2.12
C LEU A 85 -13.34 2.15 -1.46
N LYS A 86 -14.03 1.28 -2.22
CA LYS A 86 -15.06 0.39 -1.69
C LYS A 86 -14.51 -0.56 -0.63
N GLU A 87 -13.27 -1.03 -0.79
CA GLU A 87 -12.61 -1.85 0.24
C GLU A 87 -12.20 -1.00 1.45
N CYS A 88 -11.80 0.27 1.27
CA CYS A 88 -11.56 1.20 2.39
C CYS A 88 -12.82 1.40 3.24
N GLU A 89 -13.98 1.63 2.60
CA GLU A 89 -15.26 1.91 3.26
C GLU A 89 -15.76 0.77 4.14
N LYS A 90 -15.23 -0.46 3.97
CA LYS A 90 -15.53 -1.59 4.85
C LYS A 90 -14.89 -1.46 6.23
N TRP A 91 -13.90 -0.59 6.40
CA TRP A 91 -13.28 -0.34 7.69
C TRP A 91 -14.16 0.55 8.58
N VAL A 92 -15.26 0.01 9.10
CA VAL A 92 -16.27 0.77 9.85
C VAL A 92 -15.76 1.43 11.14
N GLU A 93 -14.72 0.86 11.77
CA GLU A 93 -14.12 1.40 13.00
C GLU A 93 -13.27 2.64 12.75
N TYR A 94 -12.80 2.83 11.51
CA TYR A 94 -12.03 4.00 11.12
C TYR A 94 -12.94 4.95 10.35
N ASP A 95 -13.00 6.21 10.76
CA ASP A 95 -13.85 7.19 10.07
C ASP A 95 -13.23 7.58 8.71
N VAL A 96 -13.47 6.74 7.70
CA VAL A 96 -12.94 6.87 6.34
C VAL A 96 -13.29 8.21 5.73
N HIS A 97 -14.45 8.79 6.09
CA HIS A 97 -14.89 10.09 5.60
C HIS A 97 -14.12 11.28 6.20
N LYS A 98 -13.45 11.07 7.35
CA LYS A 98 -12.53 12.06 7.95
C LYS A 98 -11.06 11.77 7.66
N ALA A 99 -10.77 10.61 7.09
CA ALA A 99 -9.44 10.24 6.66
C ALA A 99 -9.06 10.93 5.36
N THR A 100 -7.77 11.19 5.17
CA THR A 100 -7.26 11.47 3.81
C THR A 100 -6.86 10.15 3.19
N VAL A 101 -7.20 9.95 1.92
CA VAL A 101 -6.79 8.76 1.16
C VAL A 101 -5.58 9.11 0.31
N LEU A 102 -4.47 8.40 0.52
CA LEU A 102 -3.29 8.44 -0.35
C LEU A 102 -3.26 7.23 -1.25
N THR A 103 -2.48 7.35 -2.33
CA THR A 103 -2.13 6.24 -3.22
C THR A 103 -0.65 5.96 -3.11
N LEU A 104 -0.32 4.78 -2.57
CA LEU A 104 1.05 4.36 -2.26
C LEU A 104 1.36 3.03 -2.95
N CYS A 105 2.63 2.83 -3.29
CA CYS A 105 3.13 1.60 -3.89
C CYS A 105 4.04 0.83 -2.94
N ILE A 106 4.58 -0.32 -3.36
CA ILE A 106 5.44 -1.14 -2.51
C ILE A 106 6.71 -0.42 -2.02
N ASP A 107 7.26 0.50 -2.82
CA ASP A 107 8.49 1.23 -2.47
C ASP A 107 8.23 2.16 -1.27
N ASP A 108 7.06 2.83 -1.24
CA ASP A 108 6.62 3.62 -0.09
C ASP A 108 6.52 2.77 1.18
N PHE A 109 5.97 1.56 1.08
CA PHE A 109 5.81 0.67 2.22
C PHE A 109 7.14 0.11 2.72
N ILE A 110 8.09 -0.15 1.83
CA ILE A 110 9.44 -0.56 2.23
C ILE A 110 10.10 0.57 3.03
N ASP A 111 9.96 1.83 2.60
CA ASP A 111 10.47 2.99 3.33
C ASP A 111 9.79 3.13 4.71
N ILE A 112 8.45 3.00 4.78
CA ILE A 112 7.69 3.02 6.05
C ILE A 112 8.18 1.92 6.98
N LEU A 113 8.25 0.68 6.50
CA LEU A 113 8.60 -0.51 7.28
C LEU A 113 10.07 -0.50 7.71
N ASN A 114 10.96 0.16 6.96
CA ASN A 114 12.34 0.37 7.38
C ASN A 114 12.46 1.34 8.56
N ARG A 115 11.51 2.27 8.71
CA ARG A 115 11.44 3.21 9.83
C ARG A 115 10.65 2.66 11.03
N ASP A 116 9.66 1.78 10.83
CA ASP A 116 8.94 1.09 11.92
C ASP A 116 9.53 -0.29 12.22
N THR A 117 10.33 -0.39 13.28
CA THR A 117 10.93 -1.65 13.76
C THR A 117 9.92 -2.71 14.20
N LYS A 118 8.65 -2.34 14.45
CA LYS A 118 7.57 -3.28 14.81
C LYS A 118 6.65 -3.63 13.62
N GLY A 119 6.90 -3.04 12.46
CA GLY A 119 6.15 -3.28 11.24
C GLY A 119 6.54 -4.60 10.58
N MET A 120 5.57 -5.50 10.42
CA MET A 120 5.78 -6.86 9.89
C MET A 120 5.42 -6.99 8.41
N GLY A 121 4.72 -6.01 7.83
CA GLY A 121 4.33 -6.02 6.43
C GLY A 121 3.05 -5.25 6.16
N ILE A 122 2.41 -5.56 5.03
CA ILE A 122 1.13 -5.00 4.60
C ILE A 122 0.04 -6.08 4.60
N VAL A 123 -1.21 -5.66 4.70
CA VAL A 123 -2.40 -6.49 4.49
C VAL A 123 -3.24 -5.88 3.38
N ILE A 124 -3.35 -6.55 2.24
CA ILE A 124 -4.22 -6.16 1.13
C ILE A 124 -5.66 -6.56 1.49
N ASN A 125 -6.61 -5.63 1.36
CA ASN A 125 -8.05 -5.85 1.53
C ASN A 125 -8.42 -6.58 2.83
N ALA A 126 -7.96 -6.05 3.97
CA ALA A 126 -8.05 -6.68 5.29
C ALA A 126 -9.45 -7.16 5.74
N PHE A 127 -10.54 -6.68 5.13
CA PHE A 127 -11.93 -6.95 5.55
C PHE A 127 -12.72 -7.82 4.56
N ASN A 128 -12.11 -8.31 3.48
CA ASN A 128 -12.80 -9.18 2.52
C ASN A 128 -11.86 -10.26 1.98
N GLN A 129 -11.00 -9.90 1.02
CA GLN A 129 -10.00 -10.77 0.40
C GLN A 129 -8.63 -10.53 1.05
N SER A 130 -8.54 -10.76 2.36
CA SER A 130 -7.35 -10.40 3.12
C SER A 130 -6.13 -11.21 2.67
N PHE A 131 -5.08 -10.51 2.24
CA PHE A 131 -3.81 -11.14 1.86
C PHE A 131 -2.61 -10.42 2.51
N ILE A 132 -1.75 -11.18 3.18
CA ILE A 132 -0.60 -10.62 3.91
C ILE A 132 0.66 -10.74 3.06
N ILE A 133 1.39 -9.64 2.92
CA ILE A 133 2.74 -9.64 2.35
C ILE A 133 3.69 -9.14 3.42
N SER A 134 4.65 -9.98 3.82
CA SER A 134 5.60 -9.63 4.87
C SER A 134 6.60 -8.57 4.40
N LYS A 135 7.25 -7.89 5.35
CA LYS A 135 8.32 -6.94 5.07
C LYS A 135 9.45 -7.58 4.25
N GLU A 136 9.88 -8.80 4.62
CA GLU A 136 10.93 -9.53 3.93
C GLU A 136 10.52 -9.84 2.49
N MET A 137 9.26 -10.21 2.29
CA MET A 137 8.73 -10.47 0.96
C MET A 137 8.68 -9.21 0.11
N LEU A 138 8.22 -8.07 0.65
CA LEU A 138 8.25 -6.79 -0.06
C LEU A 138 9.67 -6.41 -0.51
N ILE A 139 10.66 -6.56 0.37
CA ILE A 139 12.07 -6.32 0.05
C ILE A 139 12.54 -7.25 -1.07
N HIS A 140 12.18 -8.53 -1.00
CA HIS A 140 12.52 -9.50 -2.03
C HIS A 140 11.89 -9.14 -3.38
N LEU A 141 10.60 -8.79 -3.41
CA LEU A 141 9.89 -8.37 -4.62
C LEU A 141 10.52 -7.14 -5.26
N LYS A 142 10.86 -6.12 -4.46
CA LYS A 142 11.60 -4.96 -4.97
C LYS A 142 12.94 -5.35 -5.57
N LYS A 143 13.70 -6.23 -4.91
CA LYS A 143 15.00 -6.70 -5.41
C LYS A 143 14.87 -7.43 -6.76
N VAL A 144 13.91 -8.35 -6.88
CA VAL A 144 13.67 -9.11 -8.12
C VAL A 144 13.23 -8.16 -9.24
N ARG A 145 12.29 -7.26 -8.97
CA ARG A 145 11.87 -6.23 -9.91
C ARG A 145 13.05 -5.37 -10.35
N ASP A 146 13.83 -4.83 -9.43
CA ASP A 146 14.95 -3.93 -9.76
C ASP A 146 16.04 -4.65 -10.58
N GLN A 147 16.15 -5.98 -10.50
CA GLN A 147 17.04 -6.80 -11.34
C GLN A 147 16.49 -7.05 -12.75
N ASN A 148 15.19 -7.31 -12.87
CA ASN A 148 14.56 -7.70 -14.14
C ASN A 148 14.07 -6.49 -14.95
N HIS A 149 13.56 -5.48 -14.27
CA HIS A 149 12.96 -4.27 -14.83
C HIS A 149 13.17 -3.10 -13.86
N PRO A 150 14.34 -2.43 -13.91
CA PRO A 150 14.64 -1.31 -13.03
C PRO A 150 13.72 -0.13 -13.33
N ILE A 151 12.74 0.09 -12.46
CA ILE A 151 11.81 1.21 -12.52
C ILE A 151 11.99 2.03 -11.25
N HIS A 152 12.22 3.34 -11.41
CA HIS A 152 12.22 4.27 -10.30
C HIS A 152 10.80 4.81 -10.08
N ARG A 153 10.25 4.55 -8.89
CA ARG A 153 8.96 5.09 -8.47
C ARG A 153 9.19 6.16 -7.41
N HIS A 154 8.61 7.33 -7.64
CA HIS A 154 8.65 8.42 -6.67
C HIS A 154 7.92 8.03 -5.39
N THR A 155 8.64 7.94 -4.26
CA THR A 155 8.03 7.68 -2.95
C THR A 155 7.64 8.97 -2.24
N ILE A 156 6.69 8.89 -1.31
CA ILE A 156 6.29 10.02 -0.47
C ILE A 156 7.41 10.53 0.44
N PHE A 157 8.52 9.77 0.58
CA PHE A 157 9.67 10.16 1.39
C PHE A 157 10.77 10.87 0.60
N GLU A 158 10.77 10.86 -0.73
CA GLU A 158 11.81 11.50 -1.53
C GLU A 158 11.93 13.02 -1.29
N HIS A 159 10.85 13.64 -0.81
CA HIS A 159 10.80 15.06 -0.49
C HIS A 159 10.86 15.36 1.01
N LEU A 160 10.93 14.33 1.86
CA LEU A 160 11.04 14.45 3.32
C LEU A 160 12.53 14.37 3.71
N LYS A 161 13.19 15.53 3.80
CA LYS A 161 14.55 15.70 4.34
C LYS A 161 14.58 15.57 5.85
#